data_AF-A0A958C1V9-F1
#
_entry.id   AF-A0A958C1V9-F1
#
_cell.length_a   1.000
_cell.length_b   1.000
_cell.length_c   1.000
_cell.angle_alpha   90.00
_cell.angle_beta   90.00
_cell.angle_gamma   90.00
#
_symmetry.space_group_name_H-M   'P 1'
#
loop_
_entity.id
_entity.type
_entity.pdbx_description
1 polymer ?
#
loop_
_entity_poly.entity_id
_entity_poly.type
_entity_poly.pdbx_seq_one_letter_code
_entity_poly.pdbx_strand_id
1 'polypeptide(L)'
;MTPLHEEHVALPETILGGRDATTREELLSRFRAMPANSLLVLDLETVQFMDYSWADEIIASLLKASRKAKAPRFVVVRQPSISVSESIEAAVSLHGLTCVKVDSEGKASVLGNLSPSLRQTYDMAVARGQISAQDLPDALSPSTKSNRLKELERRGLLYRVGEEVIDGGGRRFIYEPVR
;
A
#
# COMPACT_ATOMS: atom_id res chain seq x y z
N MET A 1 0.93 12.01 -17.55
CA MET A 1 0.89 11.41 -16.21
C MET A 1 2.20 10.67 -16.00
N THR A 2 2.87 10.86 -14.86
CA THR A 2 4.10 10.14 -14.56
C THR A 2 3.74 8.97 -13.65
N PRO A 3 3.90 7.71 -14.09
CA PRO A 3 3.70 6.55 -13.22
C PRO A 3 4.63 6.64 -12.01
N LEU A 4 4.29 5.93 -10.92
CA LEU A 4 5.18 5.83 -9.77
C LEU A 4 6.54 5.29 -10.22
N HIS A 5 7.61 5.87 -9.71
CA HIS A 5 8.94 5.29 -9.92
C HIS A 5 9.06 4.03 -9.07
N GLU A 6 9.10 2.88 -9.72
CA GLU A 6 9.21 1.59 -9.04
C GLU A 6 10.66 1.17 -8.83
N GLU A 7 10.97 0.73 -7.61
CA GLU A 7 12.21 0.03 -7.29
C GLU A 7 11.87 -1.35 -6.74
N HIS A 8 12.37 -2.39 -7.38
CA HIS A 8 12.10 -3.79 -7.05
C HIS A 8 13.28 -4.37 -6.26
N VAL A 9 12.97 -5.02 -5.14
CA VAL A 9 13.96 -5.64 -4.26
C VAL A 9 13.53 -7.07 -3.97
N ALA A 10 14.26 -8.03 -4.53
CA ALA A 10 14.16 -9.43 -4.16
C ALA A 10 14.94 -9.69 -2.86
N LEU A 11 14.32 -10.44 -1.95
CA LEU A 11 15.00 -10.88 -0.73
C LEU A 11 15.86 -12.12 -1.05
N PRO A 12 17.12 -12.16 -0.58
CA PRO A 12 18.07 -13.20 -0.98
C PRO A 12 17.81 -14.57 -0.32
N GLU A 13 17.06 -14.60 0.78
CA GLU A 13 16.83 -15.81 1.57
C GLU A 13 15.41 -16.36 1.40
N THR A 14 15.29 -17.69 1.42
CA THR A 14 14.00 -18.38 1.31
C THR A 14 13.27 -18.51 2.64
N ILE A 15 13.99 -18.37 3.76
CA ILE A 15 13.47 -18.46 5.13
C ILE A 15 13.91 -17.21 5.86
N LEU A 16 12.95 -16.38 6.27
CA LEU A 16 13.19 -15.12 6.94
C LEU A 16 12.70 -15.21 8.39
N GLY A 17 13.61 -15.12 9.34
CA GLY A 17 13.29 -15.30 10.74
C GLY A 17 14.10 -14.42 11.67
N GLY A 18 13.56 -14.23 12.87
CA GLY A 18 14.14 -13.38 13.89
C GLY A 18 14.18 -11.91 13.50
N ARG A 19 15.02 -11.18 14.22
CA ARG A 19 15.27 -9.76 13.96
C ARG A 19 16.51 -9.59 13.10
N ASP A 20 16.38 -8.85 12.01
CA ASP A 20 17.41 -8.53 11.05
C ASP A 20 17.58 -7.00 10.92
N ALA A 21 18.33 -6.44 11.87
CA ALA A 21 18.58 -5.00 11.90
C ALA A 21 19.34 -4.50 10.66
N THR A 22 20.20 -5.32 10.08
CA THR A 22 21.01 -4.97 8.90
C THR A 22 20.11 -4.82 7.68
N THR A 23 19.28 -5.82 7.37
CA THR A 23 18.31 -5.73 6.26
C THR A 23 17.32 -4.60 6.49
N ARG A 24 16.87 -4.39 7.74
CA ARG A 24 15.98 -3.26 8.08
C ARG A 24 16.62 -1.93 7.70
N GLU A 25 17.85 -1.69 8.12
CA GLU A 25 18.55 -0.44 7.89
C GLU A 25 18.84 -0.21 6.41
N GLU A 26 19.23 -1.25 5.69
CA GLU A 26 19.43 -1.21 4.24
C GLU A 26 18.13 -0.80 3.53
N LEU A 27 17.04 -1.53 3.75
CA LEU A 27 15.76 -1.26 3.09
C LEU A 27 15.19 0.10 3.46
N LEU A 28 15.32 0.54 4.72
CA LEU A 28 14.90 1.88 5.13
C LEU A 28 15.75 2.97 4.50
N SER A 29 17.06 2.77 4.39
CA SER A 29 17.97 3.71 3.74
C SER A 29 17.61 3.87 2.26
N ARG A 30 17.44 2.74 1.57
CA ARG A 30 16.99 2.66 0.18
C ARG A 30 15.65 3.38 -0.01
N PHE A 31 14.63 3.01 0.77
CA PHE A 31 13.31 3.65 0.75
C PHE A 31 13.36 5.17 0.91
N ARG A 32 14.19 5.67 1.83
CA ARG A 32 14.32 7.12 2.09
C ARG A 32 15.05 7.86 0.97
N ALA A 33 15.96 7.19 0.27
CA ALA A 33 16.72 7.74 -0.85
C ALA A 33 15.89 7.83 -2.15
N MET A 34 14.81 7.06 -2.28
CA MET A 34 13.92 7.11 -3.44
C MET A 34 13.37 8.52 -3.69
N PRO A 35 13.10 8.90 -4.95
CA PRO A 35 12.44 10.17 -5.27
C PRO A 35 11.01 10.24 -4.71
N ALA A 36 10.39 11.41 -4.81
CA ALA A 36 8.96 11.54 -4.56
C ALA A 36 8.15 10.74 -5.60
N ASN A 37 6.95 10.30 -5.22
CA ASN A 37 6.06 9.49 -6.05
C ASN A 37 6.73 8.19 -6.49
N SER A 38 7.29 7.47 -5.51
CA SER A 38 7.96 6.19 -5.73
C SER A 38 7.24 5.04 -5.04
N LEU A 39 7.48 3.83 -5.53
CA LEU A 39 6.97 2.59 -4.97
C LEU A 39 8.13 1.62 -4.76
N LEU A 40 8.35 1.21 -3.52
CA LEU A 40 9.25 0.11 -3.20
C LEU A 40 8.47 -1.21 -3.27
N VAL A 41 8.85 -2.07 -4.20
CA VAL A 41 8.27 -3.40 -4.40
C VAL A 41 9.19 -4.42 -3.75
N LEU A 42 8.71 -5.11 -2.72
CA LEU A 42 9.42 -6.24 -2.12
C LEU A 42 8.97 -7.53 -2.81
N ASP A 43 9.84 -8.13 -3.59
CA ASP A 43 9.57 -9.39 -4.29
C ASP A 43 9.79 -10.57 -3.34
N LEU A 44 8.71 -11.28 -3.02
CA LEU A 44 8.69 -12.38 -2.05
C LEU A 44 8.46 -13.75 -2.70
N GLU A 45 8.57 -13.85 -4.03
CA GLU A 45 8.31 -15.08 -4.79
C GLU A 45 9.17 -16.26 -4.31
N THR A 46 10.42 -16.01 -3.94
CA THR A 46 11.36 -17.03 -3.44
C THR A 46 11.22 -17.31 -1.94
N VAL A 47 10.48 -16.47 -1.21
CA VAL A 47 10.33 -16.57 0.25
C VAL A 47 9.26 -17.61 0.58
N GLN A 48 9.70 -18.73 1.15
CA GLN A 48 8.82 -19.83 1.53
C GLN A 48 8.26 -19.64 2.95
N PHE A 49 9.06 -19.07 3.84
CA PHE A 49 8.69 -18.87 5.24
C PHE A 49 9.16 -17.49 5.73
N MET A 50 8.28 -16.82 6.47
CA MET A 50 8.57 -15.57 7.17
C MET A 50 7.95 -15.67 8.55
N ASP A 51 8.74 -15.53 9.62
CA ASP A 51 8.16 -15.45 10.96
C ASP A 51 7.58 -14.05 11.25
N TYR A 52 6.71 -14.00 12.27
CA TYR A 52 6.08 -12.77 12.70
C TYR A 52 7.09 -11.68 13.07
N SER A 53 8.21 -12.04 13.73
CA SER A 53 9.17 -11.07 14.26
C SER A 53 9.95 -10.37 13.15
N TRP A 54 10.26 -11.08 12.07
CA TRP A 54 10.86 -10.53 10.87
C TRP A 54 9.88 -9.60 10.16
N ALA A 55 8.63 -10.05 9.96
CA ALA A 55 7.58 -9.23 9.35
C ALA A 55 7.32 -7.92 10.13
N ASP A 56 7.27 -8.02 11.45
CA ASP A 56 7.10 -6.88 12.37
C ASP A 56 8.27 -5.90 12.28
N GLU A 57 9.50 -6.41 12.27
CA GLU A 57 10.66 -5.55 12.24
C GLU A 57 10.86 -4.86 10.89
N ILE A 58 10.70 -5.59 9.78
CA ILE A 58 11.00 -5.07 8.44
C ILE A 58 9.78 -4.39 7.83
N ILE A 59 8.71 -5.15 7.59
CA ILE A 59 7.54 -4.69 6.83
C ILE A 59 6.83 -3.56 7.59
N ALA A 60 6.59 -3.73 8.90
CA ALA A 60 5.94 -2.68 9.67
C ALA A 60 6.82 -1.41 9.77
N SER A 61 8.14 -1.54 9.82
CA SER A 61 9.05 -0.37 9.82
C SER A 61 9.00 0.40 8.51
N LEU A 62 9.00 -0.29 7.37
CA LEU A 62 8.88 0.31 6.04
C LEU A 62 7.54 1.03 5.87
N LEU A 63 6.43 0.41 6.25
CA LEU A 63 5.09 1.02 6.20
C LEU A 63 4.97 2.23 7.15
N LYS A 64 5.57 2.16 8.34
CA LYS A 64 5.68 3.32 9.25
C LYS A 64 6.48 4.46 8.62
N ALA A 65 7.57 4.15 7.91
CA ALA A 65 8.37 5.14 7.20
C ALA A 65 7.59 5.78 6.05
N SER A 66 6.86 4.98 5.26
CA SER A 66 5.96 5.45 4.21
C SER A 66 4.91 6.44 4.72
N ARG A 67 4.21 6.10 5.82
CA ARG A 67 3.23 7.02 6.45
C ARG A 67 3.83 8.33 6.97
N LYS A 68 5.12 8.35 7.31
CA LYS A 68 5.84 9.53 7.82
C LYS A 68 6.56 10.31 6.73
N ALA A 69 6.59 9.82 5.49
CA ALA A 69 7.31 10.46 4.40
C ALA A 69 6.66 11.81 4.06
N LYS A 70 7.50 12.85 3.91
CA LYS A 70 7.03 14.21 3.53
C LYS A 70 6.48 14.24 2.10
N ALA A 71 6.99 13.38 1.24
CA ALA A 71 6.54 13.19 -0.13
C ALA A 71 5.99 11.76 -0.29
N PRO A 72 4.98 11.53 -1.15
CA PRO A 72 4.39 10.22 -1.34
C PRO A 72 5.45 9.18 -1.73
N ARG A 73 5.57 8.14 -0.94
CA ARG A 73 6.39 6.95 -1.20
C ARG A 73 5.67 5.75 -0.61
N PHE A 74 5.59 4.68 -1.36
CA PHE A 74 4.75 3.54 -1.02
C PHE A 74 5.58 2.27 -0.92
N VAL A 75 5.01 1.26 -0.27
CA VAL A 75 5.61 -0.06 -0.11
C VAL A 75 4.53 -1.09 -0.43
N VAL A 76 4.83 -2.00 -1.35
CA VAL A 76 4.02 -3.19 -1.63
C VAL A 76 4.84 -4.44 -1.47
N VAL A 77 4.17 -5.56 -1.22
CA VAL A 77 4.77 -6.89 -1.27
C VAL A 77 4.23 -7.64 -2.47
N ARG A 78 5.11 -8.30 -3.23
CA ARG A 78 4.75 -9.02 -4.45
C ARG A 78 4.95 -10.51 -4.26
N GLN A 79 3.96 -11.28 -4.69
CA GLN A 79 3.93 -12.75 -4.67
C GLN A 79 4.25 -13.39 -3.31
N PRO A 80 3.77 -12.88 -2.14
CA PRO A 80 3.91 -13.62 -0.90
C PRO A 80 3.11 -14.93 -0.98
N SER A 81 3.67 -16.01 -0.43
CA SER A 81 2.89 -17.22 -0.15
C SER A 81 1.75 -16.94 0.85
N ILE A 82 0.83 -17.90 1.02
CA ILE A 82 -0.26 -17.77 2.00
C ILE A 82 0.31 -17.59 3.41
N SER A 83 1.27 -18.43 3.82
CA SER A 83 1.89 -18.37 5.15
C SER A 83 2.65 -17.05 5.36
N VAL A 84 3.39 -16.57 4.35
CA VAL A 84 4.07 -15.27 4.43
C VAL A 84 3.05 -14.12 4.52
N SER A 85 1.95 -14.20 3.78
CA SER A 85 0.85 -13.22 3.86
C SER A 85 0.25 -13.14 5.26
N GLU A 86 0.04 -14.28 5.92
CA GLU A 86 -0.50 -14.35 7.29
C GLU A 86 0.44 -13.70 8.31
N SER A 87 1.75 -13.97 8.22
CA SER A 87 2.76 -13.34 9.08
C SER A 87 2.80 -11.82 8.89
N ILE A 88 2.77 -11.36 7.64
CA ILE A 88 2.71 -9.92 7.31
C ILE A 88 1.42 -9.30 7.85
N GLU A 89 0.27 -9.94 7.62
CA GLU A 89 -1.03 -9.45 8.07
C GLU A 89 -1.09 -9.31 9.60
N ALA A 90 -0.61 -10.32 10.33
CA ALA A 90 -0.53 -10.29 11.79
C ALA A 90 0.35 -9.12 12.27
N ALA A 91 1.54 -8.96 11.69
CA ALA A 91 2.48 -7.89 12.04
C ALA A 91 1.90 -6.49 11.79
N VAL A 92 1.36 -6.24 10.59
CA VAL A 92 0.84 -4.90 10.24
C VAL A 92 -0.44 -4.57 11.01
N SER A 93 -1.28 -5.57 11.28
CA SER A 93 -2.52 -5.38 12.06
C SER A 93 -2.26 -4.94 13.49
N LEU A 94 -1.21 -5.47 14.14
CA LEU A 94 -0.86 -5.09 15.51
C LEU A 94 -0.51 -3.59 15.61
N HIS A 95 0.02 -3.00 14.55
CA HIS A 95 0.37 -1.56 14.49
C HIS A 95 -0.73 -0.69 13.87
N GLY A 96 -1.90 -1.26 13.54
CA GLY A 96 -2.95 -0.53 12.82
C GLY A 96 -2.51 -0.04 11.44
N LEU A 97 -1.63 -0.79 10.79
CA LEU A 97 -1.13 -0.56 9.44
C LEU A 97 -1.88 -1.44 8.43
N THR A 98 -1.70 -1.11 7.16
CA THR A 98 -2.18 -1.90 6.03
C THR A 98 -1.03 -2.07 5.04
N CYS A 99 -0.95 -3.23 4.41
CA CYS A 99 0.04 -3.53 3.37
C CYS A 99 -0.69 -3.93 2.10
N VAL A 100 -0.28 -3.40 0.95
CA VAL A 100 -0.77 -3.90 -0.34
C VAL A 100 0.06 -5.12 -0.70
N LYS A 101 -0.62 -6.23 -1.00
CA LYS A 101 -0.04 -7.39 -1.66
C LYS A 101 -0.47 -7.45 -3.11
N VAL A 102 0.43 -7.89 -3.98
CA VAL A 102 0.18 -8.12 -5.40
C VAL A 102 0.50 -9.57 -5.71
N ASP A 103 -0.44 -10.32 -6.27
CA ASP A 103 -0.21 -11.72 -6.64
C ASP A 103 0.50 -11.88 -7.99
N SER A 104 0.72 -13.12 -8.42
CA SER A 104 1.37 -13.44 -9.70
C SER A 104 0.58 -13.00 -10.93
N GLU A 105 -0.72 -12.73 -10.79
CA GLU A 105 -1.58 -12.21 -11.85
C GLU A 105 -1.61 -10.66 -11.86
N GLY A 106 -0.86 -10.02 -10.96
CA GLY A 106 -0.83 -8.56 -10.82
C GLY A 106 -2.07 -8.01 -10.09
N LYS A 107 -2.87 -8.86 -9.44
CA LYS A 107 -4.05 -8.43 -8.69
C LYS A 107 -3.65 -7.96 -7.31
N ALA A 108 -4.01 -6.72 -7.00
CA ALA A 108 -3.74 -6.10 -5.72
C ALA A 108 -4.84 -6.40 -4.70
N SER A 109 -4.44 -6.62 -3.45
CA SER A 109 -5.34 -6.75 -2.30
C SER A 109 -4.66 -6.25 -1.03
N VAL A 110 -5.44 -5.98 0.03
CA VAL A 110 -4.92 -5.41 1.28
C VAL A 110 -4.79 -6.48 2.36
N LEU A 111 -3.60 -6.58 2.95
CA LEU A 111 -3.32 -7.26 4.21
C LEU A 111 -3.49 -6.28 5.38
N GLY A 112 -4.13 -6.77 6.44
CA GLY A 112 -4.34 -6.03 7.68
C GLY A 112 -5.73 -5.38 7.81
N ASN A 113 -5.88 -4.62 8.90
CA ASN A 113 -7.19 -4.12 9.33
C ASN A 113 -7.71 -2.98 8.46
N LEU A 114 -8.74 -3.28 7.66
CA LEU A 114 -9.48 -2.33 6.84
C LEU A 114 -10.98 -2.58 7.00
N SER A 115 -11.78 -1.54 7.25
CA SER A 115 -13.23 -1.71 7.37
C SER A 115 -13.84 -2.23 6.07
N PRO A 116 -14.96 -2.96 6.10
CA PRO A 116 -15.60 -3.49 4.90
C PRO A 116 -15.90 -2.41 3.84
N SER A 117 -16.28 -1.21 4.29
CA SER A 117 -16.58 -0.07 3.42
C SER A 117 -15.35 0.51 2.72
N LEU A 118 -14.20 0.55 3.39
CA LEU A 118 -12.94 0.99 2.80
C LEU A 118 -12.38 -0.08 1.87
N ARG A 119 -12.47 -1.36 2.26
CA ARG A 119 -12.06 -2.49 1.42
C ARG A 119 -12.82 -2.50 0.10
N GLN A 120 -14.15 -2.41 0.15
CA GLN A 120 -14.98 -2.29 -1.06
C GLN A 120 -14.54 -1.11 -1.94
N THR A 121 -14.23 0.04 -1.34
CA THR A 121 -13.80 1.24 -2.10
C THR A 121 -12.43 1.01 -2.75
N TYR A 122 -11.49 0.36 -2.06
CA TYR A 122 -10.19 0.00 -2.62
C TYR A 122 -10.32 -1.03 -3.74
N ASP A 123 -11.14 -2.07 -3.57
CA ASP A 123 -11.39 -3.09 -4.58
C ASP A 123 -11.98 -2.47 -5.86
N MET A 124 -12.89 -1.49 -5.72
CA MET A 124 -13.39 -0.70 -6.86
C MET A 124 -12.29 0.09 -7.55
N ALA A 125 -11.36 0.68 -6.79
CA ALA A 125 -10.22 1.42 -7.36
C ALA A 125 -9.27 0.50 -8.12
N VAL A 126 -8.95 -0.68 -7.57
CA VAL A 126 -8.14 -1.70 -8.24
C VAL A 126 -8.80 -2.15 -9.54
N ALA A 127 -10.10 -2.44 -9.52
CA ALA A 127 -10.83 -2.90 -10.70
C ALA A 127 -10.90 -1.85 -11.82
N ARG A 128 -10.96 -0.56 -11.48
CA ARG A 128 -11.07 0.55 -12.46
C ARG A 128 -9.74 1.14 -12.87
N GLY A 129 -8.67 0.92 -12.11
CA GLY A 129 -7.39 1.59 -12.27
C GLY A 129 -7.37 3.03 -11.75
N GLN A 130 -8.51 3.73 -11.73
CA GLN A 130 -8.68 5.06 -11.15
C GLN A 130 -10.03 5.18 -10.43
N ILE A 131 -10.09 6.04 -9.42
CA ILE A 131 -11.32 6.31 -8.67
C ILE A 131 -11.43 7.77 -8.24
N SER A 132 -12.65 8.28 -8.21
CA SER A 132 -13.03 9.57 -7.67
C SER A 132 -14.25 9.43 -6.77
N ALA A 133 -14.68 10.53 -6.13
CA ALA A 133 -15.87 10.50 -5.30
C ALA A 133 -17.14 10.15 -6.10
N GLN A 134 -17.18 10.43 -7.40
CA GLN A 134 -18.36 10.15 -8.23
C GLN A 134 -18.52 8.69 -8.61
N ASP A 135 -17.42 7.93 -8.55
CA ASP A 135 -17.42 6.49 -8.80
C ASP A 135 -18.08 5.69 -7.67
N LEU A 136 -18.21 6.30 -6.49
CA LEU A 136 -18.81 5.69 -5.31
C LEU A 136 -20.36 5.74 -5.36
N PRO A 137 -21.07 4.77 -4.74
CA PRO A 137 -22.53 4.67 -4.80
C PRO A 137 -23.26 5.96 -4.39
N ASP A 138 -24.32 6.33 -5.11
CA ASP A 138 -25.07 7.58 -4.89
C ASP A 138 -25.84 7.64 -3.58
N ALA A 139 -26.12 6.48 -2.97
CA ALA A 139 -26.67 6.42 -1.61
C ALA A 139 -25.71 6.99 -0.54
N LEU A 140 -24.41 7.14 -0.85
CA LEU A 140 -23.44 7.78 0.05
C LEU A 140 -23.47 9.29 -0.11
N SER A 141 -23.47 10.00 1.01
CA SER A 141 -23.31 11.46 0.99
C SER A 141 -21.95 11.88 0.39
N PRO A 142 -21.85 13.09 -0.19
CA PRO A 142 -20.58 13.59 -0.73
C PRO A 142 -19.44 13.61 0.30
N SER A 143 -19.74 13.87 1.57
CA SER A 143 -18.76 13.85 2.66
C SER A 143 -18.28 12.43 2.97
N THR A 144 -19.17 11.44 3.02
CA THR A 144 -18.80 10.03 3.19
C THR A 144 -17.92 9.54 2.05
N LYS A 145 -18.27 9.87 0.80
CA LYS A 145 -17.47 9.53 -0.40
C LYS A 145 -16.05 10.10 -0.27
N SER A 146 -15.94 11.39 0.03
CA SER A 146 -14.65 12.08 0.19
C SER A 146 -13.81 11.53 1.35
N ASN A 147 -14.45 11.22 2.48
CA ASN A 147 -13.76 10.71 3.66
C ASN A 147 -13.20 9.30 3.44
N ARG A 148 -13.91 8.44 2.70
CA ARG A 148 -13.38 7.10 2.34
C ARG A 148 -12.11 7.20 1.50
N LEU A 149 -12.10 8.04 0.47
CA LEU A 149 -10.94 8.23 -0.39
C LEU A 149 -9.74 8.83 0.35
N LYS A 150 -9.97 9.87 1.16
CA LYS A 150 -8.93 10.47 2.02
C LYS A 150 -8.36 9.47 3.03
N GLU A 151 -9.20 8.61 3.60
CA GLU A 151 -8.75 7.59 4.54
C GLU A 151 -7.90 6.51 3.87
N LEU A 152 -8.25 6.09 2.65
CA LEU A 152 -7.41 5.18 1.86
C LEU A 152 -6.08 5.83 1.45
N GLU A 153 -6.11 7.10 1.03
CA GLU A 153 -4.92 7.92 0.73
C GLU A 153 -3.99 8.00 1.96
N ARG A 154 -4.55 8.34 3.13
CA ARG A 154 -3.80 8.42 4.40
C ARG A 154 -3.19 7.08 4.84
N ARG A 155 -3.79 5.96 4.42
CA ARG A 155 -3.30 4.61 4.68
C ARG A 155 -2.26 4.13 3.65
N GLY A 156 -1.96 4.94 2.63
CA GLY A 156 -1.03 4.57 1.56
C GLY A 156 -1.60 3.52 0.61
N LEU A 157 -2.94 3.44 0.50
CA LEU A 157 -3.63 2.52 -0.40
C LEU A 157 -4.05 3.21 -1.71
N LEU A 158 -4.24 4.53 -1.67
CA LEU A 158 -4.47 5.37 -2.85
C LEU A 158 -3.44 6.49 -2.91
N TYR A 159 -3.20 7.02 -4.10
CA TYR A 159 -2.45 8.25 -4.30
C TYR A 159 -3.16 9.15 -5.30
N ARG A 160 -3.08 10.47 -5.09
CA ARG A 160 -3.73 11.45 -5.95
C ARG A 160 -2.92 11.66 -7.23
N VAL A 161 -3.60 11.57 -8.37
CA VAL A 161 -2.99 11.75 -9.70
C VAL A 161 -3.51 12.98 -10.44
N GLY A 162 -4.60 13.59 -9.96
CA GLY A 162 -5.15 14.79 -10.58
C GLY A 162 -6.26 15.45 -9.79
N GLU A 163 -6.64 16.63 -10.25
CA GLU A 163 -7.85 17.33 -9.86
C GLU A 163 -8.57 17.86 -11.10
N GLU A 164 -9.89 17.79 -11.08
CA GLU A 164 -10.77 18.37 -12.11
C GLU A 164 -11.62 19.47 -11.45
N VAL A 165 -11.77 20.59 -12.14
CA VAL A 165 -12.74 21.61 -11.77
C VAL A 165 -14.11 21.16 -12.26
N ILE A 166 -15.08 21.14 -11.36
CA ILE A 166 -16.46 20.78 -11.68
C ILE A 166 -17.24 22.08 -11.87
N ASP A 167 -18.20 22.08 -12.81
CA ASP A 167 -19.13 23.19 -13.00
C ASP A 167 -19.80 23.56 -11.67
N GLY A 168 -19.69 24.83 -11.29
CA GLY A 168 -20.09 25.33 -9.97
C GLY A 168 -18.95 25.52 -8.97
N GLY A 169 -17.69 25.36 -9.39
CA GLY A 169 -16.49 25.75 -8.61
C GLY A 169 -15.99 24.70 -7.61
N GLY A 170 -16.55 23.48 -7.64
CA GLY A 170 -16.06 22.34 -6.88
C GLY A 170 -14.78 21.74 -7.46
N ARG A 171 -14.04 20.97 -6.65
CA ARG A 171 -12.90 20.17 -7.12
C ARG A 171 -13.21 18.69 -6.96
N ARG A 172 -12.93 17.91 -8.00
CA ARG A 172 -12.94 16.44 -7.98
C ARG A 172 -11.50 15.96 -7.96
N PHE A 173 -11.12 15.16 -6.96
CA PHE A 173 -9.81 14.51 -6.94
C PHE A 173 -9.89 13.14 -7.60
N ILE A 174 -8.87 12.84 -8.40
CA ILE A 174 -8.68 11.54 -9.05
C ILE A 174 -7.56 10.81 -8.33
N TYR A 175 -7.82 9.55 -7.99
CA TYR A 175 -6.92 8.67 -7.27
C TYR A 175 -6.61 7.42 -8.08
N GLU A 176 -5.40 6.91 -7.91
CA GLU A 176 -4.98 5.57 -8.38
C GLU A 176 -4.69 4.66 -7.19
N PRO A 177 -4.94 3.34 -7.32
CA PRO A 177 -4.55 2.36 -6.31
C PRO A 177 -3.03 2.18 -6.31
N VAL A 178 -2.45 2.13 -5.11
CA VAL A 178 -1.10 1.63 -4.93
C VAL A 178 -1.13 0.12 -5.21
N ARG A 179 -0.30 -0.35 -6.14
CA ARG A 179 -0.13 -1.74 -6.58
C ARG A 179 1.13 -1.88 -7.41
#